data_AF-A0A4Y2H4I3-F1
#
_entry.id   AF-A0A4Y2H4I3-F1
#
_cell.length_a   1.000
_cell.length_b   1.000
_cell.length_c   1.000
_cell.angle_alpha   90.00
_cell.angle_beta   90.00
_cell.angle_gamma   90.00
#
_symmetry.space_group_name_H-M   'P 1'
#
loop_
_entity.id
_entity.type
_entity.pdbx_description
1 polymer ?
#
loop_
_entity_poly.entity_id
_entity_poly.type
_entity_poly.pdbx_seq_one_letter_code
_entity_poly.pdbx_strand_id
1 'polypeptide(L)'
;MLSGHAYARAVRVHTLLHLTLATIISKELVIDDDMDANLQNTIEDVKNNTISYNDIENCDEETESLLYQCNKKLKQYEGRGSTGKLWIQYFHMVLIAKEFITAEHMGGLGRCLWRKSHFWPCCAKHEHMASSFELR
;
A
#
# COMPACT_ATOMS: atom_id res chain seq x y z
N MET A 1 -4.80 -18.10 -18.35
CA MET A 1 -5.70 -17.16 -17.66
C MET A 1 -6.15 -17.82 -16.36
N LEU A 2 -6.00 -17.17 -15.20
CA LEU A 2 -6.50 -17.75 -13.94
C LEU A 2 -8.03 -17.86 -14.02
N SER A 3 -8.61 -18.98 -13.60
CA SER A 3 -10.07 -19.11 -13.47
C SER A 3 -10.59 -18.15 -12.40
N GLY A 4 -11.85 -17.71 -12.50
CA GLY A 4 -12.41 -16.72 -11.55
C GLY A 4 -12.24 -17.12 -10.08
N HIS A 5 -12.37 -18.41 -9.78
CA HIS A 5 -12.16 -18.93 -8.42
C HIS A 5 -10.69 -18.92 -7.97
N ALA A 6 -9.77 -19.31 -8.87
CA ALA A 6 -8.34 -19.29 -8.57
C ALA A 6 -7.83 -17.85 -8.40
N TYR A 7 -8.33 -16.93 -9.22
CA TYR A 7 -8.07 -15.50 -9.11
C TYR A 7 -8.56 -14.94 -7.78
N ALA A 8 -9.83 -15.17 -7.41
CA ALA A 8 -10.39 -14.69 -6.15
C ALA A 8 -9.61 -15.22 -4.92
N ARG A 9 -9.21 -16.50 -4.95
CA ARG A 9 -8.34 -17.08 -3.91
C ARG A 9 -6.99 -16.40 -3.83
N ALA A 10 -6.34 -16.18 -4.98
CA ALA A 10 -5.04 -15.50 -5.02
C ALA A 10 -5.14 -14.09 -4.43
N VAL A 11 -6.10 -13.28 -4.90
CA VAL A 11 -6.33 -11.92 -4.39
C VAL A 11 -6.53 -11.94 -2.87
N ARG A 12 -7.35 -12.86 -2.35
CA ARG A 12 -7.58 -13.00 -0.91
C ARG A 12 -6.30 -13.33 -0.14
N VAL A 13 -5.50 -14.28 -0.60
CA VAL A 13 -4.25 -14.68 0.06
C VAL A 13 -3.24 -13.54 0.08
N HIS A 14 -3.02 -12.88 -1.07
CA HIS A 14 -2.12 -11.73 -1.17
C HIS A 14 -2.58 -10.56 -0.28
N THR A 15 -3.88 -10.30 -0.22
CA THR A 15 -4.45 -9.26 0.65
C THR A 15 -4.26 -9.58 2.14
N LEU A 16 -4.46 -10.83 2.55
CA LEU A 16 -4.23 -11.25 3.94
C LEU A 16 -2.75 -11.15 4.33
N LEU A 17 -1.83 -11.52 3.44
CA LEU A 17 -0.41 -11.40 3.70
C LEU A 17 0.02 -9.94 3.82
N HIS A 18 -0.46 -9.07 2.91
CA HIS A 18 -0.25 -7.62 3.02
C HIS A 18 -0.82 -7.05 4.32
N LEU A 19 -2.02 -7.47 4.73
CA LEU A 19 -2.61 -7.05 6.01
C LEU A 19 -1.72 -7.47 7.19
N THR A 20 -1.23 -8.71 7.20
CA THR A 20 -0.37 -9.22 8.26
C THR A 20 0.94 -8.41 8.36
N LEU A 21 1.56 -8.12 7.23
CA LEU A 21 2.76 -7.28 7.17
C LEU A 21 2.47 -5.86 7.66
N ALA A 22 1.35 -5.26 7.24
CA ALA A 22 0.92 -3.95 7.71
C ALA A 22 0.73 -3.95 9.22
N THR A 23 0.06 -4.96 9.79
CA THR A 23 -0.13 -5.08 11.25
C THR A 23 1.20 -5.20 12.00
N ILE A 24 2.18 -5.93 11.46
CA ILE A 24 3.51 -6.04 12.06
C ILE A 24 4.19 -4.66 12.09
N ILE A 25 4.13 -3.92 10.98
CA ILE A 25 4.70 -2.57 10.88
C ILE A 25 3.97 -1.59 11.81
N SER A 26 2.64 -1.65 11.85
CA SER A 26 1.80 -0.78 12.70
C SER A 26 2.10 -0.93 14.18
N LYS A 27 2.44 -2.13 14.66
CA LYS A 27 2.85 -2.36 16.06
C LYS A 27 4.13 -1.64 16.46
N GLU A 28 4.94 -1.23 15.49
CA GLU A 28 6.18 -0.49 15.72
C GLU A 28 6.05 1.03 15.51
N LEU A 29 4.86 1.50 15.14
CA LEU A 29 4.56 2.92 15.03
C LEU A 29 4.29 3.50 16.42
N VAL A 30 4.71 4.75 16.61
CA VAL A 30 4.35 5.52 17.79
C VAL A 30 3.04 6.22 17.46
N ILE A 31 1.95 5.65 17.94
CA ILE A 31 0.60 6.20 17.81
C ILE A 31 0.29 6.85 19.17
N ASP A 32 -0.04 8.13 19.18
CA ASP A 32 -0.52 8.79 20.39
C ASP A 32 -2.01 8.50 20.61
N ASP A 33 -2.51 8.78 21.82
CA ASP A 33 -3.88 8.43 22.23
C ASP A 33 -4.96 9.12 21.36
N ASP A 34 -4.73 10.35 20.90
CA ASP A 34 -5.64 11.09 20.01
C ASP A 34 -5.63 10.49 18.60
N MET A 35 -4.45 10.13 18.07
CA MET A 35 -4.33 9.43 16.77
C MET A 35 -5.00 8.05 16.80
N ASP A 36 -4.89 7.30 17.90
CA ASP A 36 -5.54 5.99 18.03
C ASP A 36 -7.06 6.15 18.07
N ALA A 37 -7.57 7.15 18.79
CA ALA A 37 -9.00 7.45 18.84
C ALA A 37 -9.56 7.81 17.46
N ASN A 38 -8.87 8.65 16.69
CA ASN A 38 -9.29 9.03 15.34
C ASN A 38 -9.21 7.88 14.33
N LEU A 39 -8.20 7.01 14.45
CA LEU A 39 -8.13 5.78 13.67
C LEU A 39 -9.32 4.84 13.99
N GLN A 40 -9.65 4.68 15.28
CA GLN A 40 -10.79 3.85 15.71
C GLN A 40 -12.12 4.40 15.20
N ASN A 41 -12.34 5.71 15.30
CA ASN A 41 -13.52 6.38 14.75
C ASN A 41 -13.64 6.16 13.23
N THR A 42 -12.53 6.34 12.50
CA THR A 42 -12.49 6.10 11.05
C THR A 42 -12.82 4.64 10.70
N ILE A 43 -12.30 3.68 11.47
CA ILE A 43 -12.60 2.24 11.27
C ILE A 43 -14.08 1.95 11.54
N GLU A 44 -14.67 2.59 12.56
CA GLU A 44 -16.09 2.47 12.88
C GLU A 44 -16.96 3.06 11.76
N ASP A 45 -16.60 4.22 11.23
CA ASP A 45 -17.30 4.84 10.11
C ASP A 45 -17.25 4.00 8.83
N VAL A 46 -16.09 3.38 8.54
CA VAL A 46 -15.96 2.43 7.43
C VAL A 46 -16.86 1.21 7.64
N LYS A 47 -16.94 0.66 8.86
CA LYS A 47 -17.82 -0.48 9.16
C LYS A 47 -19.30 -0.15 9.01
N ASN A 48 -19.68 1.08 9.38
CA ASN A 48 -21.05 1.56 9.31
C ASN A 48 -21.43 2.04 7.90
N ASN A 49 -20.49 2.02 6.94
CA ASN A 49 -20.64 2.58 5.59
C ASN A 49 -21.07 4.06 5.61
N THR A 50 -20.70 4.81 6.65
CA THR A 50 -21.04 6.23 6.83
C THR A 50 -20.05 7.17 6.14
N ILE A 51 -18.85 6.68 5.81
CA ILE A 51 -17.79 7.44 5.16
C ILE A 51 -17.85 7.32 3.63
N SER A 52 -17.70 8.44 2.92
CA SER A 52 -17.59 8.44 1.46
C SER A 52 -16.14 8.23 1.00
N TYR A 53 -15.96 7.73 -0.23
CA TYR A 53 -14.63 7.66 -0.85
C TYR A 53 -13.95 9.03 -0.95
N ASN A 54 -14.72 10.11 -1.12
CA ASN A 54 -14.18 11.47 -1.16
C ASN A 54 -13.66 11.93 0.22
N ASP A 55 -14.26 11.45 1.30
CA ASP A 55 -13.82 11.76 2.67
C ASP A 55 -12.53 11.01 3.00
N ILE A 56 -12.33 9.82 2.41
CA ILE A 56 -11.08 9.04 2.51
C ILE A 56 -9.95 9.66 1.66
N GLU A 57 -10.30 10.31 0.54
CA GLU A 57 -9.29 10.91 -0.36
C GLU A 57 -8.75 12.25 0.17
N ASN A 58 -9.50 12.95 1.01
CA ASN A 58 -9.01 14.12 1.74
C ASN A 58 -8.22 13.66 2.98
N CYS A 59 -6.89 13.71 2.89
CA CYS A 59 -6.03 13.46 4.05
C CYS A 59 -6.19 14.58 5.08
N ASP A 60 -6.55 14.23 6.31
CA ASP A 60 -6.36 15.08 7.47
C ASP A 60 -4.88 15.10 7.90
N GLU A 61 -4.50 16.06 8.75
CA GLU A 61 -3.11 16.20 9.22
C GLU A 61 -2.61 14.95 9.96
N GLU A 62 -3.50 14.21 10.60
CA GLU A 62 -3.17 12.99 11.36
C GLU A 62 -2.85 11.80 10.47
N THR A 63 -3.62 11.57 9.41
CA THR A 63 -3.35 10.54 8.41
C THR A 63 -2.05 10.83 7.67
N GLU A 64 -1.72 12.09 7.37
CA GLU A 64 -0.41 12.45 6.82
C GLU A 64 0.75 12.10 7.77
N SER A 65 0.58 12.38 9.06
CA SER A 65 1.59 12.07 10.08
C SER A 65 1.83 10.55 10.20
N LEU A 66 0.77 9.75 10.19
CA LEU A 66 0.84 8.29 10.24
C LEU A 66 1.47 7.72 8.97
N LEU A 67 1.13 8.27 7.80
CA LEU A 67 1.75 7.91 6.52
C LEU A 67 3.25 8.19 6.54
N TYR A 68 3.67 9.35 7.08
CA TYR A 68 5.08 9.68 7.21
C TYR A 68 5.82 8.68 8.11
N GLN A 69 5.28 8.36 9.29
CA GLN A 69 5.88 7.37 10.20
C GLN A 69 5.97 5.98 9.56
N CYS A 70 4.90 5.55 8.88
CA CYS A 70 4.85 4.27 8.18
C CYS A 70 5.90 4.18 7.08
N ASN A 71 6.00 5.21 6.23
CA ASN A 71 7.02 5.29 5.18
C ASN A 71 8.44 5.28 5.72
N LYS A 72 8.68 5.94 6.87
CA LYS A 72 9.97 5.91 7.55
C LYS A 72 10.34 4.49 7.99
N LYS A 73 9.39 3.74 8.55
CA LYS A 73 9.59 2.34 8.94
C LYS A 73 9.82 1.43 7.73
N LEU A 74 9.05 1.59 6.66
CA LEU A 74 9.24 0.84 5.42
C LEU A 74 10.67 0.99 4.87
N LYS A 75 11.20 2.22 4.84
CA LYS A 75 12.60 2.47 4.45
C LYS A 75 13.63 1.82 5.37
N GLN A 76 13.34 1.79 6.68
CA GLN A 76 14.20 1.10 7.65
C GLN A 76 14.24 -0.41 7.38
N TYR A 77 13.10 -1.02 7.05
CA TYR A 77 13.02 -2.44 6.70
C TYR A 77 13.71 -2.76 5.37
N GLU A 78 13.58 -1.87 4.39
CA GLU A 78 14.29 -1.99 3.11
C GLU A 78 15.81 -2.01 3.31
N GLY A 79 16.34 -1.17 4.21
CA GLY A 79 17.77 -1.08 4.53
C GLY A 79 18.34 -2.24 5.35
N ARG A 80 17.50 -3.15 5.88
CA ARG A 80 17.93 -4.25 6.77
C ARG A 80 18.61 -5.41 6.05
N GLY A 81 18.56 -5.45 4.72
CA GLY A 81 19.20 -6.45 3.87
C GLY A 81 18.36 -6.83 2.66
N SER A 82 18.88 -7.75 1.83
CA SER A 82 18.21 -8.21 0.61
C SER A 82 16.82 -8.80 0.86
N THR A 83 16.65 -9.55 1.95
CA THR A 83 15.35 -10.10 2.37
C THR A 83 14.35 -9.00 2.73
N GLY A 84 14.78 -7.98 3.48
CA GLY A 84 13.92 -6.85 3.84
C GLY A 84 13.44 -6.10 2.60
N LYS A 85 14.37 -5.80 1.69
CA LYS A 85 14.06 -5.20 0.38
C LYS A 85 13.04 -6.00 -0.42
N LEU A 86 13.17 -7.34 -0.45
CA LEU A 86 12.22 -8.21 -1.14
C LEU A 86 10.80 -8.12 -0.53
N TRP A 87 10.69 -8.13 0.80
CA TRP A 87 9.38 -8.02 1.47
C TRP A 87 8.72 -6.66 1.24
N ILE A 88 9.49 -5.57 1.25
CA ILE A 88 8.97 -4.23 0.94
C ILE A 88 8.55 -4.13 -0.53
N GLN A 89 9.32 -4.71 -1.45
CA GLN A 89 8.93 -4.78 -2.85
C GLN A 89 7.62 -5.56 -3.04
N TYR A 90 7.48 -6.71 -2.38
CA TYR A 90 6.23 -7.49 -2.39
C TYR A 90 5.05 -6.67 -1.85
N PHE A 91 5.26 -5.96 -0.74
CA PHE A 91 4.25 -5.10 -0.13
C PHE A 91 3.72 -4.06 -1.13
N HIS A 92 4.60 -3.35 -1.84
CA HIS A 92 4.23 -2.39 -2.88
C HIS A 92 3.49 -3.05 -4.07
N MET A 93 3.92 -4.24 -4.49
CA MET A 93 3.26 -4.95 -5.59
C MET A 93 1.80 -5.30 -5.26
N VAL A 94 1.53 -5.76 -4.04
CA VAL A 94 0.15 -6.05 -3.60
C VAL A 94 -0.67 -4.77 -3.46
N LEU A 95 -0.07 -3.67 -3.00
CA LEU A 95 -0.73 -2.36 -2.93
C LEU A 95 -1.20 -1.91 -4.33
N ILE A 96 -0.32 -1.96 -5.34
CA ILE A 96 -0.65 -1.61 -6.73
C ILE A 96 -1.76 -2.52 -7.28
N ALA A 97 -1.71 -3.82 -6.97
CA ALA A 97 -2.75 -4.75 -7.41
C ALA A 97 -4.12 -4.40 -6.80
N LYS A 98 -4.17 -3.99 -5.53
CA LYS A 98 -5.41 -3.53 -4.89
C LYS A 98 -5.94 -2.24 -5.53
N GLU A 99 -5.07 -1.26 -5.80
CA GLU A 99 -5.47 -0.03 -6.48
C GLU A 99 -6.06 -0.31 -7.86
N PHE A 100 -5.45 -1.23 -8.61
CA PHE A 100 -5.94 -1.64 -9.93
C PHE A 100 -7.36 -2.25 -9.85
N ILE A 101 -7.60 -3.19 -8.93
CA ILE A 101 -8.91 -3.81 -8.74
C ILE A 101 -9.97 -2.77 -8.33
N THR A 102 -9.59 -1.83 -7.46
CA THR A 102 -10.48 -0.75 -7.02
C THR A 102 -10.81 0.21 -8.16
N ALA A 103 -9.84 0.56 -9.00
CA ALA A 103 -10.08 1.40 -10.16
C ALA A 103 -10.90 0.72 -11.25
N GLU A 104 -10.71 -0.58 -11.45
CA GLU A 104 -11.56 -1.39 -12.34
C GLU A 104 -13.02 -1.36 -11.86
N HIS A 105 -13.26 -1.57 -10.57
CA HIS A 105 -14.61 -1.47 -9.98
C HIS A 105 -15.23 -0.08 -10.09
N MET A 106 -14.42 0.98 -9.95
CA MET A 106 -14.90 2.38 -10.01
C MET A 106 -14.91 2.98 -11.42
N GLY A 107 -14.60 2.19 -12.47
CA GLY A 107 -14.55 2.66 -13.86
C GLY A 107 -13.47 3.71 -14.16
N GLY A 108 -12.46 3.86 -13.28
CA GLY A 108 -11.54 4.99 -13.23
C GLY A 108 -10.08 4.63 -13.55
N LEU A 109 -9.81 3.97 -14.68
CA LEU A 109 -8.46 3.60 -15.12
C LEU A 109 -7.45 4.77 -15.14
N GLY A 110 -7.93 6.00 -15.39
CA GLY A 110 -7.09 7.22 -15.40
C GLY A 110 -6.48 7.60 -14.06
N ARG A 111 -7.12 7.26 -12.92
CA ARG A 111 -6.60 7.56 -11.57
C ARG A 111 -5.39 6.69 -11.20
N CYS A 112 -5.36 5.42 -11.65
CA CYS A 112 -4.21 4.51 -11.44
C CYS A 112 -2.95 4.96 -12.18
N LEU A 113 -3.09 5.56 -13.36
CA LEU A 113 -1.96 6.07 -14.15
C LEU A 113 -1.34 7.33 -13.53
N TRP A 114 -2.17 8.22 -12.96
CA TRP A 114 -1.72 9.45 -12.29
C TRP A 114 -1.02 9.20 -10.94
N ARG A 115 -1.47 8.23 -10.15
CA ARG A 115 -0.82 7.92 -8.86
C ARG A 115 0.53 7.20 -9.04
N LYS A 116 0.67 6.39 -10.11
CA LYS A 116 1.96 5.81 -10.54
C LYS A 116 3.00 6.87 -10.90
N SER A 117 2.64 7.95 -11.59
CA SER A 117 3.63 8.99 -11.97
C SER A 117 4.14 9.81 -10.77
N HIS A 118 3.39 9.91 -9.67
CA HIS A 118 3.79 10.64 -8.46
C HIS A 118 4.49 9.79 -7.39
N PHE A 119 4.22 8.49 -7.29
CA PHE A 119 4.88 7.60 -6.31
C PHE A 119 6.17 6.95 -6.85
N TRP A 120 6.27 6.75 -8.17
CA TRP A 120 7.42 6.12 -8.84
C TRP A 120 8.73 6.94 -8.95
N PRO A 121 8.77 8.29 -8.90
CA PRO A 121 10.05 9.03 -8.99
C PRO A 121 11.01 8.73 -7.84
N CYS A 122 10.53 8.18 -6.71
CA CYS A 122 11.39 7.75 -5.61
C CYS A 122 12.05 6.38 -5.82
N CYS A 123 11.52 5.50 -6.68
CA CYS A 123 12.10 4.17 -6.96
C CYS A 123 12.97 4.14 -8.23
N ALA A 124 12.79 5.09 -9.16
CA ALA A 124 13.55 5.15 -10.42
C ALA A 124 15.04 5.52 -10.26
N LYS A 125 15.52 5.93 -9.08
CA LYS A 125 16.95 6.20 -8.84
C LYS A 125 17.82 4.95 -8.68
N HIS A 126 17.29 3.74 -8.84
CA HIS A 126 18.07 2.51 -8.81
C HIS A 126 18.02 1.70 -10.13
N GLU A 127 17.66 2.33 -11.25
CA GLU A 127 17.79 1.76 -12.61
C GLU A 127 19.23 1.84 -13.15
N HIS A 128 20.20 1.27 -12.42
CA HIS A 128 21.53 0.96 -12.98
C HIS A 128 21.86 -0.54 -12.98
N MET A 129 20.88 -1.41 -12.67
CA MET A 129 21.07 -2.87 -12.69
C MET A 129 20.11 -3.63 -13.61
N ALA A 130 19.31 -2.95 -14.43
CA ALA A 130 18.42 -3.57 -15.42
C ALA A 130 18.95 -3.51 -16.86
N SER A 131 20.25 -3.20 -17.06
CA SER A 131 20.88 -3.16 -18.39
C SER A 131 21.64 -4.45 -18.76
N SER A 132 21.65 -5.49 -17.92
CA SER A 132 22.40 -6.73 -18.21
C SER A 132 21.55 -7.94 -18.58
N PHE A 133 20.25 -7.78 -18.84
CA PHE A 133 19.38 -8.90 -19.25
C PHE A 133 18.66 -8.70 -20.59
N GLU A 134 19.15 -7.79 -21.43
CA GLU A 134 18.92 -7.82 -22.88
C GLU A 134 20.27 -7.88 -23.59
N LEU A 135 20.71 -9.10 -23.89
CA LEU A 135 21.54 -9.55 -25.01
C LEU A 135 22.20 -10.89 -24.65
N ARG A 136 21.40 -11.97 -24.65
CA ARG A 136 21.76 -13.24 -25.30
C ARG A 136 20.56 -14.16 -25.41
#